data_AF-A0A7S4FJI5-F1
#
_entry.id   AF-A0A7S4FJI5-F1
#
_cell.length_a   1.000
_cell.length_b   1.000
_cell.length_c   1.000
_cell.angle_alpha   90.00
_cell.angle_beta   90.00
_cell.angle_gamma   90.00
#
_symmetry.space_group_name_H-M   'P 1'
#
loop_
_entity.id
_entity.type
_entity.pdbx_description
1 polymer ?
#
loop_
_entity_poly.entity_id
_entity_poly.type
_entity_poly.pdbx_seq_one_letter_code
_entity_poly.pdbx_strand_id
1 'polypeptide(L)'
;RAACGLELGWNAQALEDAQSAIALQCPDVQQKAHYRAARAMARLGRLRAALDLSQQSVATAPSEDLQKLSAQLQRQLAQSTGTFDLEAFHLKDCSGCLDIACA
;
A
#
# COMPACT_ATOMS: atom_id res chain seq x y z
N ARG A 1 21.14 11.65 3.30
CA ARG A 1 20.25 12.78 2.94
C ARG A 1 18.78 12.35 2.90
N ALA A 2 18.43 11.20 2.31
CA ALA A 2 17.06 10.66 2.29
C ALA A 2 16.29 10.56 3.63
N ALA A 3 16.98 10.35 4.77
CA ALA A 3 16.31 10.25 6.08
C ALA A 3 15.64 11.58 6.52
N CYS A 4 16.23 12.74 6.17
CA CYS A 4 15.69 14.05 6.54
C CYS A 4 14.51 14.48 5.65
N GLY A 5 14.45 14.02 4.39
CA GLY A 5 13.38 14.39 3.45
C GLY A 5 12.00 13.85 3.84
N LEU A 6 11.95 12.70 4.51
CA LEU A 6 10.71 12.16 5.08
C LEU A 6 10.17 13.09 6.18
N GLU A 7 11.03 13.63 7.05
CA GLU A 7 10.61 14.51 8.14
C GLU A 7 10.20 15.92 7.67
N LEU A 8 10.76 16.37 6.54
CA LEU A 8 10.50 17.69 5.96
C LEU A 8 9.32 17.74 4.96
N GLY A 9 8.64 16.62 4.72
CA GLY A 9 7.51 16.54 3.79
C GLY A 9 7.90 16.46 2.31
N TRP A 10 9.20 16.41 1.98
CA TRP A 10 9.72 16.22 0.62
C TRP A 10 9.73 14.75 0.23
N ASN A 11 8.57 14.10 0.38
CA ASN A 11 8.42 12.67 0.12
C ASN A 11 8.66 12.32 -1.35
N ALA A 12 8.44 13.26 -2.28
CA ALA A 12 8.74 13.08 -3.71
C ALA A 12 10.25 12.95 -3.98
N GLN A 13 11.07 13.79 -3.34
CA GLN A 13 12.52 13.76 -3.51
C GLN A 13 13.16 12.56 -2.80
N ALA A 14 12.59 12.16 -1.65
CA ALA A 14 12.98 10.90 -0.99
C ALA A 14 12.65 9.66 -1.84
N LEU A 15 11.61 9.73 -2.68
CA LEU A 15 11.27 8.67 -3.63
C LEU A 15 12.30 8.57 -4.76
N GLU A 16 12.68 9.69 -5.37
CA GLU A 16 13.70 9.75 -6.43
C GLU A 16 15.07 9.26 -5.93
N ASP A 17 15.47 9.68 -4.73
CA ASP A 17 16.69 9.19 -4.07
C ASP A 17 16.65 7.67 -3.86
N ALA A 18 15.48 7.13 -3.45
CA ALA A 18 15.31 5.71 -3.23
C ALA A 18 15.29 4.92 -4.55
N GLN A 19 14.69 5.45 -5.61
CA GLN A 19 14.71 4.85 -6.95
C GLN A 19 16.12 4.82 -7.52
N SER A 20 16.87 5.91 -7.36
CA SER A 20 18.27 5.99 -7.75
C SER A 20 19.11 4.95 -7.00
N ALA A 21 18.84 4.74 -5.71
CA ALA A 21 19.52 3.72 -4.91
C ALA A 21 19.16 2.28 -5.33
N ILE A 22 17.92 2.03 -5.77
CA ILE A 22 17.52 0.73 -6.35
C ILE A 22 18.25 0.49 -7.68
N ALA A 23 18.45 1.53 -8.49
CA ALA A 23 19.15 1.45 -9.77
C ALA A 23 20.65 1.12 -9.63
N LEU A 24 21.26 1.43 -8.48
CA LEU A 24 22.65 1.08 -8.18
C LEU A 24 22.88 -0.42 -7.91
N GLN A 25 21.81 -1.25 -7.86
CA GLN A 25 21.84 -2.71 -7.76
C GLN A 25 22.75 -3.28 -6.65
N CYS A 26 23.00 -2.51 -5.60
CA CYS A 26 23.74 -2.99 -4.44
C CYS A 26 22.75 -3.67 -3.47
N PRO A 27 22.86 -4.98 -3.22
CA PRO A 27 21.82 -5.75 -2.49
C PRO A 27 21.56 -5.24 -1.06
N ASP A 28 22.59 -4.81 -0.32
CA ASP A 28 22.43 -4.23 1.03
C ASP A 28 21.78 -2.83 1.00
N VAL A 29 22.00 -2.07 -0.08
CA VAL A 29 21.41 -0.73 -0.25
C VAL A 29 19.98 -0.83 -0.76
N GLN A 30 19.69 -1.82 -1.62
CA GLN A 30 18.36 -2.07 -2.18
C GLN A 30 17.33 -2.31 -1.08
N GLN A 31 17.61 -3.14 -0.07
CA GLN A 31 16.66 -3.40 1.01
C GLN A 31 16.24 -2.12 1.75
N LYS A 32 17.23 -1.30 2.13
CA LYS A 32 17.01 -0.01 2.80
C LYS A 32 16.32 0.99 1.87
N ALA A 33 16.61 0.95 0.57
CA ALA A 33 15.99 1.80 -0.43
C ALA A 33 14.52 1.44 -0.67
N HIS A 34 14.19 0.15 -0.80
CA HIS A 34 12.81 -0.34 -0.92
C HIS A 34 11.97 0.06 0.31
N TYR A 35 12.54 -0.09 1.51
CA TYR A 35 11.87 0.35 2.74
C TYR A 35 11.58 1.86 2.75
N ARG A 36 12.58 2.67 2.36
CA ARG A 36 12.45 4.13 2.29
C ARG A 36 11.45 4.58 1.21
N ALA A 37 11.46 3.94 0.04
CA ALA A 37 10.53 4.21 -1.05
C ALA A 37 9.08 3.90 -0.63
N ALA A 38 8.83 2.70 -0.07
CA ALA A 38 7.50 2.32 0.39
C ALA A 38 6.99 3.24 1.51
N ARG A 39 7.86 3.62 2.45
CA ARG A 39 7.52 4.57 3.52
C ARG A 39 7.25 5.99 2.98
N ALA A 40 8.00 6.46 1.97
CA ALA A 40 7.75 7.74 1.31
C ALA A 40 6.40 7.74 0.58
N MET A 41 6.10 6.68 -0.17
CA MET A 41 4.80 6.50 -0.86
C MET A 41 3.63 6.47 0.13
N ALA A 42 3.80 5.80 1.27
CA ALA A 42 2.78 5.77 2.32
C ALA A 42 2.49 7.16 2.88
N ARG A 43 3.52 7.97 3.12
CA ARG A 43 3.38 9.36 3.59
C ARG A 43 2.80 10.30 2.53
N LEU A 44 2.91 9.96 1.25
CA LEU A 44 2.24 10.65 0.15
C LEU A 44 0.76 10.26 0.00
N GLY A 45 0.23 9.38 0.86
CA GLY A 45 -1.14 8.87 0.77
C GLY A 45 -1.33 7.78 -0.28
N ARG A 46 -0.26 7.35 -0.97
CA ARG A 46 -0.28 6.27 -1.98
C ARG A 46 -0.10 4.91 -1.31
N LEU A 47 -1.00 4.58 -0.38
CA LEU A 47 -0.92 3.35 0.42
C LEU A 47 -0.95 2.06 -0.42
N ARG A 48 -1.78 2.02 -1.47
CA ARG A 48 -1.90 0.86 -2.39
C ARG A 48 -0.57 0.56 -3.09
N ALA A 49 0.03 1.58 -3.71
CA ALA A 49 1.31 1.46 -4.40
C ALA A 49 2.46 1.13 -3.44
N ALA A 50 2.44 1.70 -2.23
CA ALA A 50 3.41 1.39 -1.18
C ALA A 50 3.35 -0.09 -0.76
N LEU A 51 2.14 -0.64 -0.64
CA LEU A 51 1.90 -2.04 -0.32
C LEU A 51 2.42 -2.95 -1.43
N ASP A 52 2.04 -2.70 -2.68
CA ASP A 52 2.48 -3.53 -3.82
C ASP A 52 4.01 -3.57 -3.91
N LEU A 53 4.68 -2.41 -3.76
CA LEU A 53 6.13 -2.31 -3.78
C LEU A 53 6.76 -3.08 -2.61
N SER A 54 6.18 -2.98 -1.40
CA SER A 54 6.68 -3.71 -0.23
C SER A 54 6.52 -5.22 -0.39
N GLN A 55 5.42 -5.71 -0.97
CA GLN A 55 5.19 -7.14 -1.21
C GLN A 55 6.15 -7.72 -2.25
N GLN A 56 6.35 -7.01 -3.37
CA GLN A 56 7.33 -7.39 -4.39
C GLN A 56 8.76 -7.45 -3.81
N SER A 57 9.08 -6.48 -2.96
CA SER A 57 10.39 -6.41 -2.30
C SER A 57 10.59 -7.57 -1.32
N VAL A 58 9.58 -7.93 -0.52
CA VAL A 58 9.63 -9.10 0.39
C VAL A 58 9.79 -10.41 -0.38
N ALA A 59 9.15 -10.54 -1.54
CA ALA A 59 9.27 -11.74 -2.38
C ALA A 59 10.69 -11.93 -2.95
N THR A 60 11.40 -10.83 -3.22
CA THR A 60 12.76 -10.88 -3.76
C THR A 60 13.81 -10.94 -2.65
N ALA A 61 13.60 -10.20 -1.56
CA ALA A 61 14.51 -10.11 -0.42
C ALA A 61 13.67 -9.99 0.88
N PRO A 62 13.40 -11.10 1.57
CA PRO A 62 12.63 -11.07 2.80
C PRO A 62 13.44 -10.33 3.87
N SER A 63 12.94 -9.19 4.33
CA SER A 63 13.44 -8.50 5.51
C SER A 63 12.30 -8.29 6.50
N GLU A 64 12.61 -8.43 7.78
CA GLU A 64 11.64 -8.27 8.86
C GLU A 64 11.02 -6.86 8.85
N ASP A 65 11.82 -5.83 8.53
CA ASP A 65 11.35 -4.44 8.46
C ASP A 65 10.36 -4.21 7.30
N LEU A 66 10.61 -4.80 6.12
CA LEU A 66 9.69 -4.71 4.99
C LEU A 66 8.39 -5.47 5.26
N GLN A 67 8.46 -6.62 5.93
CA GLN A 67 7.28 -7.40 6.32
C GLN A 67 6.42 -6.66 7.34
N LYS A 68 7.03 -6.02 8.36
CA LYS A 68 6.32 -5.17 9.31
C LYS A 68 5.65 -3.98 8.61
N LEU A 69 6.37 -3.35 7.67
CA LEU A 69 5.85 -2.23 6.89
C LEU A 69 4.66 -2.66 6.01
N SER A 70 4.76 -3.77 5.29
CA SER A 70 3.67 -4.27 4.43
C SER A 70 2.42 -4.63 5.25
N ALA A 71 2.59 -5.27 6.41
CA ALA A 71 1.49 -5.59 7.33
C ALA A 71 0.86 -4.30 7.91
N GLN A 72 1.65 -3.28 8.22
CA GLN A 72 1.15 -1.99 8.69
C GLN A 72 0.34 -1.28 7.60
N LEU A 73 0.84 -1.25 6.37
CA LEU A 73 0.15 -0.64 5.22
C LEU A 73 -1.14 -1.39 4.88
N GLN A 74 -1.14 -2.72 4.96
CA GLN A 74 -2.35 -3.54 4.82
C GLN A 74 -3.41 -3.17 5.86
N ARG A 75 -3.02 -3.02 7.13
CA ARG A 75 -3.95 -2.60 8.19
C ARG A 75 -4.49 -1.19 7.96
N GLN A 76 -3.64 -0.25 7.56
CA GLN A 76 -4.08 1.11 7.23
C GLN A 76 -5.06 1.13 6.06
N LEU A 77 -4.79 0.35 5.01
CA LEU A 77 -5.72 0.20 3.89
C LEU A 77 -7.04 -0.40 4.34
N ALA A 78 -7.00 -1.50 5.11
CA ALA A 78 -8.21 -2.14 5.64
C ALA A 78 -9.05 -1.19 6.52
N GLN A 79 -8.42 -0.31 7.30
CA GLN A 79 -9.11 0.72 8.09
C GLN A 79 -9.73 1.81 7.21
N SER A 80 -9.03 2.20 6.13
CA SER A 80 -9.54 3.18 5.17
C SER A 80 -10.61 2.63 4.23
N THR A 81 -10.66 1.31 3.99
CA THR A 81 -11.68 0.66 3.17
C THR A 81 -12.88 0.18 3.99
N GLY A 82 -12.64 -0.31 5.21
CA GLY A 82 -13.69 -0.74 6.14
C GLY A 82 -14.57 0.41 6.66
N THR A 83 -14.23 1.66 6.33
CA THR A 83 -15.08 2.84 6.58
C THR A 83 -16.04 3.16 5.42
N PHE A 84 -15.99 2.43 4.30
CA PHE A 84 -16.85 2.65 3.12
C PHE A 84 -17.71 1.46 2.69
N ASP A 85 -17.75 0.35 3.45
CA ASP A 85 -18.68 -0.76 3.16
C ASP A 85 -20.08 -0.50 3.75
N LEU A 86 -20.74 0.58 3.31
CA LEU A 86 -22.20 0.75 3.44
C LEU A 86 -22.94 0.71 2.08
N GLU A 87 -22.25 0.61 0.94
CA GLU A 87 -22.90 0.60 -0.39
C GLU A 87 -22.58 -0.63 -1.26
N ALA A 88 -22.20 -1.75 -0.66
CA ALA A 88 -22.20 -3.06 -1.35
C ALA A 88 -23.47 -3.89 -1.04
N PHE A 89 -24.51 -3.27 -0.48
CA PHE A 89 -25.83 -3.89 -0.29
C PHE A 89 -26.81 -3.57 -1.43
N HIS A 90 -26.32 -3.43 -2.67
CA HIS A 90 -27.19 -3.39 -3.83
C HIS A 90 -27.44 -4.81 -4.37
N LEU A 91 -28.38 -5.47 -3.69
CA LEU A 91 -29.51 -6.16 -4.30
C LEU A 91 -29.20 -7.11 -5.48
N LYS A 92 -28.43 -8.15 -5.19
CA LYS A 92 -28.49 -9.45 -5.86
C LYS A 92 -28.81 -10.40 -4.71
N ASP A 93 -30.07 -10.72 -4.40
CA ASP A 93 -31.02 -11.45 -5.21
C ASP A 93 -32.47 -11.15 -4.77
N CYS A 94 -33.28 -10.58 -5.66
CA CYS A 94 -34.75 -10.67 -5.60
C CYS A 94 -35.29 -10.94 -7.01
N SER A 95 -34.70 -11.91 -7.72
CA SER A 95 -35.29 -12.50 -8.92
C SER A 95 -35.97 -13.83 -8.57
N GLY A 96 -36.99 -13.79 -7.72
CA GLY A 96 -37.63 -15.02 -7.23
C GLY A 96 -39.01 -14.89 -6.57
N CYS A 97 -39.69 -13.74 -6.65
CA CYS A 97 -41.08 -13.62 -6.19
C CYS A 97 -41.89 -12.77 -7.18
N LEU A 98 -41.94 -13.19 -8.45
CA LEU A 98 -43.15 -13.00 -9.24
C LEU A 98 -44.07 -14.18 -8.89
N ASP A 99 -45.38 -13.93 -8.81
CA ASP A 99 -46.44 -14.89 -8.44
C ASP A 99 -46.88 -14.90 -6.96
N ILE A 100 -47.32 -13.74 -6.47
CA ILE A 100 -48.54 -13.71 -5.64
C ILE A 100 -49.56 -12.83 -6.34
N ALA A 101 -50.50 -13.50 -7.00
CA ALA A 101 -51.75 -12.93 -7.45
C ALA A 101 -52.47 -12.26 -6.26
N CYS A 102 -52.76 -10.97 -6.39
CA CYS A 102 -53.81 -10.32 -5.63
C CYS A 102 -54.44 -9.21 -6.48
N ALA A 103 -55.78 -9.23 -6.48
CA ALA A 103 -56.75 -8.42 -7.21
C ALA A 103 -57.04 -8.85 -8.66
#